data_AF-A0A7C5VPL9-F1
#
_entry.id   AF-A0A7C5VPL9-F1
#
_cell.length_a   1.000
_cell.length_b   1.000
_cell.length_c   1.000
_cell.angle_alpha   90.00
_cell.angle_beta   90.00
_cell.angle_gamma   90.00
#
_symmetry.space_group_name_H-M   'P 1'
#
loop_
_entity.id
_entity.type
_entity.pdbx_description
1 polymer ?
#
loop_
_entity_poly.entity_id
_entity_poly.type
_entity_poly.pdbx_seq_one_letter_code
_entity_poly.pdbx_strand_id
1 'polypeptide(L)'
;MSKHKEPKPSCKVWLEYNGKPLLGKGGAEILERIEKEQTLSKAAKELGMSYRYLWNYIKRMEKTLGAPVIETFRGGKAGGGGAKLTALGKSLLQDYRLVGEYLEEILSSIQHGRYRLQMGAEESLLGTVKAIKKEGKTAEITVELKPPIVVTAFVSDEKAEELGLKVGDNVEIQVRAWDLIIKKGEAATQPHICR
;
A
#
# COMPACT_ATOMS: atom_id res chain seq x y z
N MET A 1 -30.62 -24.79 17.26
CA MET A 1 -29.81 -25.01 16.04
C MET A 1 -28.82 -23.86 15.93
N SER A 2 -27.55 -24.14 16.19
CA SER A 2 -26.47 -23.14 16.25
C SER A 2 -26.24 -22.55 14.87
N LYS A 3 -26.29 -21.21 14.75
CA LYS A 3 -25.86 -20.48 13.56
C LYS A 3 -24.38 -20.80 13.33
N HIS A 4 -24.06 -21.69 12.40
CA HIS A 4 -22.68 -21.87 11.94
C HIS A 4 -22.24 -20.54 11.30
N LYS A 5 -21.43 -19.79 12.03
CA LYS A 5 -20.83 -18.53 11.57
C LYS A 5 -19.70 -18.93 10.63
N GLU A 6 -19.82 -18.57 9.35
CA GLU A 6 -18.77 -18.87 8.37
C GLU A 6 -17.42 -18.28 8.84
N PRO A 7 -16.31 -19.00 8.65
CA PRO A 7 -15.00 -18.54 9.08
C PRO A 7 -14.59 -17.32 8.24
N LYS A 8 -14.36 -16.18 8.91
CA LYS A 8 -13.87 -14.95 8.28
C LYS A 8 -12.33 -14.92 8.30
N PRO A 9 -11.64 -14.81 7.16
CA PRO A 9 -10.18 -14.68 7.14
C PRO A 9 -9.76 -13.37 7.79
N SER A 10 -8.67 -13.42 8.56
CA SER A 10 -8.07 -12.27 9.22
C SER A 10 -6.55 -12.32 9.09
N CYS A 11 -5.90 -11.16 8.99
CA CYS A 11 -4.45 -11.04 8.97
C CYS A 11 -3.99 -10.14 10.12
N LYS A 12 -2.79 -10.41 10.63
CA LYS A 12 -2.08 -9.52 11.54
C LYS A 12 -0.80 -9.07 10.86
N VAL A 13 -0.58 -7.76 10.85
CA VAL A 13 0.58 -7.12 10.23
C VAL A 13 1.51 -6.61 11.33
N TRP A 14 2.80 -6.79 11.10
CA TRP A 14 3.83 -6.07 11.83
C TRP A 14 5.01 -5.78 10.90
N LEU A 15 5.65 -4.63 11.11
CA LEU A 15 6.90 -4.24 10.48
C LEU A 15 8.08 -4.73 11.31
N GLU A 16 9.14 -5.10 10.63
CA GLU A 16 10.41 -5.51 11.23
C GLU A 16 11.55 -4.62 10.73
N TYR A 17 12.60 -4.51 11.54
CA TYR A 17 13.83 -3.82 11.17
C TYR A 17 15.02 -4.66 11.62
N ASN A 18 15.88 -5.05 10.67
CA ASN A 18 17.01 -5.96 10.90
C ASN A 18 16.60 -7.27 11.62
N GLY A 19 15.51 -7.89 11.16
CA GLY A 19 14.98 -9.15 11.72
C GLY A 19 14.40 -9.02 13.13
N LYS A 20 14.16 -7.80 13.63
CA LYS A 20 13.54 -7.54 14.92
C LYS A 20 12.15 -6.92 14.74
N PRO A 21 11.13 -7.38 15.49
CA PRO A 21 9.82 -6.74 15.49
C PRO A 21 9.92 -5.26 15.88
N LEU A 22 9.37 -4.40 15.02
CA LEU A 22 9.43 -2.96 15.17
C LEU A 22 8.06 -2.35 15.51
N LEU A 23 7.08 -2.54 14.63
CA LEU A 23 5.77 -1.88 14.72
C LEU A 23 4.64 -2.82 14.33
N GLY A 24 3.75 -3.14 15.27
CA GLY A 24 2.47 -3.81 14.96
C GLY A 24 1.29 -2.87 15.23
N LYS A 25 0.06 -3.39 15.12
CA LYS A 25 -1.19 -2.62 15.33
C LYS A 25 -1.16 -1.69 16.55
N GLY A 26 -0.85 -2.22 17.73
CA GLY A 26 -0.84 -1.40 18.96
C GLY A 26 0.25 -0.32 18.97
N GLY A 27 1.36 -0.55 18.26
CA GLY A 27 2.40 0.47 18.08
C GLY A 27 1.96 1.56 17.12
N ALA A 28 1.30 1.18 16.01
CA ALA A 28 0.73 2.14 15.07
C ALA A 28 -0.30 3.03 15.78
N GLU A 29 -1.24 2.44 16.53
CA GLU A 29 -2.23 3.16 17.33
C GLU A 29 -1.59 4.18 18.31
N ILE A 30 -0.45 3.84 18.92
CA ILE A 30 0.33 4.76 19.74
C ILE A 30 0.81 5.96 18.92
N LEU A 31 1.42 5.72 17.76
CA LEU A 31 1.93 6.79 16.89
C LEU A 31 0.80 7.68 16.38
N GLU A 32 -0.33 7.10 15.97
CA GLU A 32 -1.52 7.83 15.52
C GLU A 32 -2.07 8.76 16.61
N ARG A 33 -2.14 8.26 17.84
CA ARG A 33 -2.63 9.06 18.96
C ARG A 33 -1.67 10.16 19.35
N ILE A 34 -0.36 9.94 19.22
CA ILE A 34 0.63 11.01 19.43
C ILE A 34 0.52 12.07 18.34
N GLU A 35 0.34 11.67 17.08
CA GLU A 35 0.12 12.59 15.97
C GLU A 35 -1.11 13.47 16.20
N LYS A 36 -2.21 12.88 16.67
CA LYS A 36 -3.47 13.57 16.93
C LYS A 36 -3.45 14.45 18.19
N GLU A 37 -3.04 13.89 19.32
CA GLU A 37 -3.17 14.53 20.64
C GLU A 37 -1.99 15.45 21.00
N GLN A 38 -0.87 15.31 20.29
CA GLN A 38 0.38 16.05 20.47
C GLN A 38 0.94 16.03 21.90
N THR A 39 0.49 15.08 22.74
CA THR A 39 0.94 14.89 24.12
C THR A 39 0.86 13.40 24.47
N LEU A 40 1.88 12.88 25.15
CA LEU A 40 1.94 11.45 25.49
C LEU A 40 0.93 11.07 26.58
N SER A 41 0.62 11.99 27.49
CA SER A 41 -0.35 11.75 28.57
C SER A 41 -1.77 11.59 28.04
N LYS A 42 -2.20 12.44 27.10
CA LYS A 42 -3.49 12.28 26.43
C LYS A 42 -3.52 11.04 25.55
N ALA A 43 -2.48 10.80 24.76
CA ALA A 43 -2.40 9.59 23.93
C ALA A 43 -2.51 8.31 24.77
N ALA A 44 -1.81 8.22 25.91
CA ALA A 44 -1.90 7.09 26.82
C ALA A 44 -3.32 6.94 27.41
N LYS A 45 -3.94 8.05 27.84
CA LYS A 45 -5.30 8.08 28.39
C LYS A 45 -6.34 7.59 27.37
N GLU A 46 -6.28 8.10 26.14
CA GLU A 46 -7.19 7.73 25.05
C GLU A 46 -7.07 6.25 24.66
N LEU A 47 -5.86 5.69 24.76
CA LEU A 47 -5.61 4.28 24.49
C LEU A 47 -5.91 3.35 25.69
N GLY A 48 -6.30 3.90 26.84
CA GLY A 48 -6.47 3.12 28.06
C GLY A 48 -5.17 2.49 28.56
N MET A 49 -4.02 3.05 28.19
CA MET A 49 -2.68 2.54 28.53
C MET A 49 -2.04 3.37 29.63
N SER A 50 -1.16 2.76 30.42
CA SER A 50 -0.31 3.55 31.34
C SER A 50 0.70 4.38 30.54
N TYR A 51 0.97 5.60 31.00
CA TYR A 51 2.03 6.45 30.42
C TYR A 51 3.37 5.70 30.33
N ARG A 52 3.73 4.95 31.38
CA ARG A 52 4.96 4.15 31.43
C ARG A 52 5.01 3.10 30.33
N TYR A 53 3.90 2.43 30.05
CA TYR A 53 3.82 1.43 28.98
C TYR A 53 4.06 2.06 27.61
N LEU A 54 3.33 3.14 27.30
CA LEU A 54 3.46 3.87 26.04
C LEU A 54 4.89 4.40 25.86
N TRP A 55 5.47 5.00 26.90
CA TRP A 55 6.86 5.50 26.88
C TRP A 55 7.86 4.38 26.61
N ASN A 56 7.75 3.26 27.33
CA ASN A 56 8.62 2.11 27.13
C ASN A 56 8.49 1.50 25.73
N TYR A 57 7.29 1.49 25.17
CA TYR A 57 7.04 1.02 23.80
C TYR A 57 7.82 1.85 22.79
N ILE A 58 7.72 3.19 22.88
CA ILE A 58 8.43 4.13 22.00
C ILE A 58 9.94 3.98 22.19
N LYS A 59 10.43 3.92 23.43
CA LYS A 59 11.87 3.77 23.68
C LYS A 59 12.43 2.47 23.13
N ARG A 60 11.66 1.38 23.14
CA ARG A 60 12.05 0.13 22.48
C ARG A 60 12.11 0.29 20.96
N MET A 61 11.13 0.95 20.36
CA MET A 61 11.09 1.24 18.92
C MET A 61 12.30 2.08 18.49
N GLU A 62 12.58 3.17 19.20
CA GLU A 62 13.74 4.05 18.97
C GLU A 62 15.06 3.29 19.12
N LYS A 63 15.16 2.40 20.12
CA LYS A 63 16.35 1.56 20.31
C LYS A 63 16.56 0.59 19.15
N THR A 64 15.49 0.01 18.60
CA THR A 64 15.58 -0.88 17.42
C THR A 64 16.01 -0.11 16.19
N LEU A 65 15.50 1.11 15.99
CA LEU A 65 15.80 1.96 14.84
C LEU A 65 17.16 2.67 14.93
N GLY A 66 17.65 2.90 16.15
CA GLY A 66 18.84 3.74 16.39
C GLY A 66 18.58 5.23 16.20
N ALA A 67 17.32 5.65 16.10
CA ALA A 67 16.92 7.03 15.83
C ALA A 67 15.62 7.39 16.58
N PRO A 68 15.42 8.67 16.94
CA PRO A 68 14.21 9.12 17.61
C PRO A 68 13.00 8.99 16.68
N VAL A 69 11.89 8.52 17.23
CA VAL A 69 10.60 8.39 16.54
C VAL A 69 9.70 9.55 16.94
N ILE A 70 9.88 10.08 18.15
CA ILE A 70 9.16 11.26 18.65
C ILE A 70 10.11 12.36 19.12
N GLU A 71 9.63 13.59 19.07
CA GLU A 71 10.22 14.74 19.74
C GLU A 71 9.34 15.13 20.93
N THR A 72 9.95 15.40 22.09
CA THR A 72 9.23 15.80 23.30
C THR A 72 9.64 17.17 23.78
N PHE A 73 8.67 17.99 24.19
CA PHE A 73 8.89 19.32 24.75
C PHE A 73 8.50 19.32 26.23
N ARG A 74 9.34 19.88 27.09
CA ARG A 74 8.99 20.04 28.51
C ARG A 74 8.03 21.22 28.68
N GLY A 75 6.96 20.99 29.44
CA GLY A 75 6.06 22.06 29.89
C GLY A 75 6.66 22.83 31.06
N GLY A 76 6.34 24.12 31.16
CA GLY A 76 6.73 24.99 32.28
C GLY A 76 5.90 24.75 33.55
N LYS A 77 5.95 25.70 34.50
CA LYS A 77 5.32 25.64 35.85
C LYS A 77 3.81 25.31 35.86
N ALA A 78 3.09 25.55 34.77
CA ALA A 78 1.66 25.24 34.65
C ALA A 78 1.35 23.77 34.26
N GLY A 79 2.38 22.96 33.99
CA GLY A 79 2.24 21.59 33.50
C GLY A 79 1.89 21.51 32.02
N GLY A 80 2.17 20.36 31.40
CA GLY A 80 1.88 20.09 29.99
C GLY A 80 3.12 20.04 29.10
N GLY A 81 3.74 18.87 29.00
CA GLY A 81 4.74 18.59 27.97
C GLY A 81 4.09 18.15 26.65
N GLY A 82 4.68 18.56 25.54
CA GLY A 82 4.26 18.17 24.19
C GLY A 82 5.02 16.94 23.69
N ALA A 83 4.44 16.22 22.74
CA ALA A 83 5.13 15.21 21.96
C ALA A 83 4.62 15.20 20.53
N LYS A 84 5.53 15.11 19.56
CA LYS A 84 5.19 15.05 18.13
C LYS A 84 5.98 13.93 17.47
N LEU A 85 5.43 13.35 16.41
CA LEU A 85 6.20 12.42 15.58
C LEU A 85 7.30 13.17 14.83
N THR A 86 8.50 12.59 14.81
CA THR A 86 9.58 12.98 13.90
C THR A 86 9.19 12.65 12.45
N ALA A 87 10.00 13.08 11.47
CA ALA A 87 9.85 12.63 10.09
C ALA A 87 9.91 11.10 9.97
N LEU A 88 10.82 10.45 10.70
CA LEU A 88 10.94 9.00 10.76
C LEU A 88 9.67 8.35 11.32
N GLY A 89 9.13 8.88 12.42
CA GLY A 89 7.91 8.36 13.03
C GLY A 89 6.69 8.49 12.14
N LYS A 90 6.59 9.58 11.37
CA LYS A 90 5.52 9.76 10.36
C LYS A 90 5.65 8.77 9.22
N SER A 91 6.86 8.61 8.67
CA SER A 91 7.12 7.64 7.59
C SER A 91 6.75 6.22 8.03
N LEU A 92 7.19 5.81 9.23
CA LEU A 92 6.90 4.48 9.76
C LEU A 92 5.40 4.23 9.95
N LEU A 93 4.67 5.24 10.42
CA LEU A 93 3.21 5.16 10.54
C LEU A 93 2.53 5.07 9.17
N GLN A 94 3.01 5.84 8.20
CA GLN A 94 2.50 5.81 6.83
C GLN A 94 2.73 4.44 6.17
N ASP A 95 3.92 3.87 6.30
CA ASP A 95 4.24 2.54 5.77
C ASP A 95 3.32 1.48 6.36
N TYR A 96 3.06 1.54 7.67
CA TYR A 96 2.14 0.61 8.33
C TYR A 96 0.71 0.74 7.81
N ARG A 97 0.22 1.98 7.63
CA ARG A 97 -1.12 2.24 7.07
C ARG A 97 -1.26 1.69 5.65
N LEU A 98 -0.27 1.96 4.80
CA LEU A 98 -0.26 1.52 3.41
C LEU A 98 -0.35 -0.01 3.31
N VAL A 99 0.45 -0.74 4.10
CA VAL A 99 0.38 -2.20 4.14
C VAL A 99 -0.98 -2.69 4.64
N GLY A 100 -1.57 -2.01 5.61
CA GLY A 100 -2.90 -2.30 6.12
C GLY A 100 -3.98 -2.17 5.04
N GLU A 101 -3.96 -1.06 4.28
CA GLU A 101 -4.90 -0.80 3.19
C GLU A 101 -4.86 -1.89 2.10
N TYR A 102 -3.66 -2.25 1.63
CA TYR A 102 -3.50 -3.32 0.64
C TYR A 102 -4.01 -4.69 1.14
N LEU A 103 -3.75 -5.01 2.41
CA LEU A 103 -4.19 -6.28 2.96
C LEU A 103 -5.69 -6.32 3.23
N GLU A 104 -6.31 -5.20 3.62
CA GLU A 104 -7.77 -5.11 3.73
C GLU A 104 -8.44 -5.31 2.37
N GLU A 105 -7.89 -4.74 1.31
CA GLU A 105 -8.35 -4.95 -0.06
C GLU A 105 -8.26 -6.44 -0.47
N ILE A 106 -7.10 -7.06 -0.24
CA ILE A 106 -6.90 -8.50 -0.52
C ILE A 106 -7.86 -9.36 0.31
N LEU A 107 -7.98 -9.14 1.62
CA LEU A 107 -8.87 -9.93 2.47
C LEU A 107 -10.35 -9.75 2.10
N SER A 108 -10.75 -8.54 1.71
CA SER A 108 -12.08 -8.26 1.18
C SER A 108 -12.32 -9.05 -0.10
N SER A 109 -11.35 -9.10 -1.01
CA SER A 109 -11.47 -9.89 -2.24
C SER A 109 -11.68 -11.39 -1.94
N ILE A 110 -10.95 -11.95 -0.95
CA ILE A 110 -11.06 -13.35 -0.54
C ILE A 110 -12.45 -13.66 0.06
N GLN A 111 -12.98 -12.78 0.91
CA GLN A 111 -14.28 -12.96 1.58
C GLN A 111 -15.46 -13.00 0.62
N HIS A 112 -15.39 -12.26 -0.48
CA HIS A 112 -16.44 -12.26 -1.50
C HIS A 112 -16.32 -13.43 -2.48
N GLY A 113 -15.49 -14.45 -2.18
CA GLY A 113 -15.26 -15.58 -3.07
C GLY A 113 -14.46 -15.25 -4.33
N ARG A 114 -13.88 -14.04 -4.44
CA ARG A 114 -13.12 -13.59 -5.62
C ARG A 114 -11.73 -14.21 -5.74
N TYR A 115 -11.30 -14.98 -4.73
CA TYR A 115 -10.09 -15.83 -4.78
C TYR A 115 -10.38 -17.33 -4.94
N ARG A 116 -11.61 -17.71 -5.34
CA ARG A 116 -11.70 -18.81 -6.33
C ARG A 116 -11.25 -18.18 -7.63
N LEU A 117 -10.22 -18.72 -8.27
CA LEU A 117 -9.91 -18.44 -9.68
C LEU A 117 -11.19 -18.60 -10.51
N GLN A 118 -11.88 -17.47 -10.69
CA GLN A 118 -13.03 -17.25 -11.54
C GLN A 118 -12.85 -15.79 -11.97
N MET A 119 -11.97 -15.55 -12.95
CA MET A 119 -12.44 -15.34 -14.31
C MET A 119 -13.63 -14.38 -14.31
N GLY A 120 -13.37 -13.07 -14.35
CA GLY A 120 -14.43 -12.09 -14.56
C GLY A 120 -14.09 -10.62 -14.31
N ALA A 121 -13.12 -10.28 -13.46
CA ALA A 121 -12.69 -8.90 -13.34
C ALA A 121 -11.63 -8.62 -14.41
N GLU A 122 -12.05 -7.92 -15.47
CA GLU A 122 -11.18 -7.21 -16.39
C GLU A 122 -10.38 -6.16 -15.59
N GLU A 123 -9.35 -6.61 -14.88
CA GLU A 123 -8.42 -5.67 -14.27
C GLU A 123 -7.54 -5.10 -15.37
N SER A 124 -7.89 -3.85 -15.72
CA SER A 124 -7.23 -3.03 -16.70
C SER A 124 -6.07 -2.29 -16.06
N LEU A 125 -4.85 -2.73 -16.37
CA LEU A 125 -3.65 -2.07 -15.89
C LEU A 125 -3.21 -1.02 -16.91
N LEU A 126 -3.13 0.24 -16.48
CA LEU A 126 -2.63 1.34 -17.31
C LEU A 126 -1.11 1.38 -17.26
N GLY A 127 -0.48 1.33 -18.43
CA GLY A 127 0.97 1.35 -18.57
C GLY A 127 1.46 2.08 -19.81
N THR A 128 2.77 2.31 -19.86
CA THR A 128 3.45 2.90 -21.02
C THR A 128 4.40 1.90 -21.65
N VAL A 129 4.35 1.77 -22.98
CA VAL A 129 5.24 0.86 -23.72
C VAL A 129 6.66 1.41 -23.75
N LYS A 130 7.63 0.63 -23.25
CA LYS A 130 9.06 0.99 -23.23
C LYS A 130 9.83 0.45 -24.43
N ALA A 131 9.53 -0.77 -24.85
CA ALA A 131 10.24 -1.44 -25.93
C ALA A 131 9.34 -2.43 -26.67
N ILE A 132 9.64 -2.59 -27.96
CA ILE A 132 9.02 -3.59 -28.84
C ILE A 132 10.17 -4.25 -29.62
N LYS A 133 10.33 -5.57 -29.50
CA LYS A 133 11.29 -6.36 -30.28
C LYS A 133 10.53 -7.38 -31.14
N LYS A 134 10.87 -7.46 -32.42
CA LYS A 134 10.28 -8.44 -33.34
C LYS A 134 11.26 -9.60 -33.56
N GLU A 135 10.83 -10.83 -33.29
CA GLU A 135 11.57 -12.07 -33.58
C GLU A 135 10.67 -13.05 -34.34
N GLY A 136 10.93 -13.23 -35.64
CA GLY A 136 10.16 -14.14 -36.49
C GLY A 136 8.69 -13.75 -36.59
N LYS A 137 7.79 -14.63 -36.11
CA LYS A 137 6.33 -14.39 -36.11
C LYS A 137 5.80 -13.80 -34.79
N THR A 138 6.69 -13.49 -33.85
CA THR A 138 6.36 -13.07 -32.49
C THR A 138 7.05 -11.76 -32.14
N ALA A 139 6.33 -10.88 -31.45
CA ALA A 139 6.82 -9.63 -30.92
C ALA A 139 6.83 -9.68 -29.38
N GLU A 140 7.97 -9.32 -28.78
CA GLU A 140 8.13 -9.10 -27.35
C GLU A 140 7.85 -7.63 -27.05
N ILE A 141 6.86 -7.36 -26.19
CA ILE A 141 6.46 -6.01 -25.79
C ILE A 141 6.70 -5.85 -24.29
N THR A 142 7.45 -4.81 -23.92
CA THR A 142 7.75 -4.48 -22.51
C THR A 142 6.98 -3.23 -22.09
N VAL A 143 6.14 -3.35 -21.05
CA VAL A 143 5.30 -2.27 -20.53
C VAL A 143 5.67 -1.94 -19.08
N GLU A 144 5.84 -0.66 -18.78
CA GLU A 144 6.03 -0.15 -17.42
C GLU A 144 4.68 0.30 -16.83
N LEU A 145 4.27 -0.30 -15.71
CA LEU A 145 3.10 0.09 -14.94
C LEU A 145 3.48 1.09 -13.84
N LYS A 146 2.56 1.98 -13.46
CA LYS A 146 2.70 2.84 -12.28
C LYS A 146 2.02 2.16 -11.09
N PRO A 147 2.61 1.94 -9.89
CA PRO A 147 4.03 1.84 -9.43
C PRO A 147 4.73 0.53 -9.89
N PRO A 148 6.02 0.26 -9.57
CA PRO A 148 6.95 -0.40 -10.48
C PRO A 148 6.67 -1.91 -10.63
N ILE A 149 5.83 -2.24 -11.60
CA ILE A 149 5.64 -3.59 -12.11
C ILE A 149 5.90 -3.50 -13.62
N VAL A 150 6.92 -4.22 -14.10
CA VAL A 150 7.22 -4.33 -15.53
C VAL A 150 6.64 -5.65 -16.04
N VAL A 151 5.79 -5.58 -17.05
CA VAL A 151 5.14 -6.75 -17.65
C VAL A 151 5.67 -6.93 -19.06
N THR A 152 6.04 -8.16 -19.40
CA THR A 152 6.48 -8.54 -20.76
C THR A 152 5.45 -9.50 -21.35
N ALA A 153 4.97 -9.22 -22.55
CA ALA A 153 3.99 -10.04 -23.26
C ALA A 153 4.51 -10.40 -24.66
N PHE A 154 4.15 -11.60 -25.13
CA PHE A 154 4.42 -12.06 -26.49
C PHE A 154 3.15 -11.99 -27.32
N VAL A 155 3.20 -11.27 -28.43
CA VAL A 155 2.06 -11.07 -29.34
C VAL A 155 2.48 -11.45 -30.76
N SER A 156 1.57 -11.92 -31.61
CA SER A 156 1.91 -12.18 -33.02
C SER A 156 2.14 -10.86 -33.77
N ASP A 157 2.99 -10.90 -34.81
CA ASP A 157 3.33 -9.70 -35.61
C ASP A 157 2.06 -9.05 -36.23
N GLU A 158 1.17 -9.88 -36.76
CA GLU A 158 -0.14 -9.46 -37.30
C GLU A 158 -0.97 -8.67 -36.28
N LYS A 159 -0.99 -9.11 -35.02
CA LYS A 159 -1.78 -8.47 -33.96
C LYS A 159 -1.11 -7.21 -33.44
N ALA A 160 0.22 -7.15 -33.42
CA ALA A 160 0.96 -5.94 -33.09
C ALA A 160 0.73 -4.82 -34.11
N GLU A 161 0.67 -5.17 -35.40
CA GLU A 161 0.36 -4.24 -36.49
C GLU A 161 -1.10 -3.77 -36.46
N GLU A 162 -2.07 -4.67 -36.21
CA GLU A 162 -3.50 -4.35 -36.05
C GLU A 162 -3.73 -3.30 -34.95
N LEU A 163 -3.00 -3.41 -33.83
CA LEU A 163 -3.12 -2.49 -32.69
C LEU A 163 -2.36 -1.17 -32.90
N GLY A 164 -1.47 -1.08 -33.89
CA GLY A 164 -0.72 0.13 -34.22
C GLY A 164 0.09 0.71 -33.05
N LEU A 165 0.67 -0.15 -32.22
CA LEU A 165 1.39 0.23 -31.00
C LEU A 165 2.77 0.81 -31.31
N LYS A 166 3.09 1.94 -30.68
CA LYS A 166 4.41 2.59 -30.74
C LYS A 166 4.98 2.79 -29.34
N VAL A 167 6.31 2.87 -29.23
CA VAL A 167 6.97 3.21 -27.97
C VAL A 167 6.45 4.57 -27.49
N GLY A 168 6.02 4.63 -26.23
CA GLY A 168 5.40 5.81 -25.63
C GLY A 168 3.87 5.84 -25.65
N ASP A 169 3.20 4.90 -26.33
CA ASP A 169 1.74 4.81 -26.29
C ASP A 169 1.23 4.40 -24.89
N ASN A 170 0.06 4.96 -24.52
CA ASN A 170 -0.69 4.51 -23.35
C ASN A 170 -1.49 3.26 -23.72
N VAL A 171 -1.30 2.20 -22.95
CA VAL A 171 -1.92 0.90 -23.20
C VAL A 171 -2.66 0.42 -21.96
N GLU A 172 -3.76 -0.28 -22.21
CA GLU A 172 -4.54 -0.99 -21.22
C GLU A 172 -4.24 -2.48 -21.35
N ILE A 173 -3.79 -3.11 -20.27
CA ILE A 173 -3.49 -4.54 -20.23
C ILE A 173 -4.61 -5.26 -19.48
N GLN A 174 -5.23 -6.26 -20.13
CA GLN A 174 -6.22 -7.15 -19.52
C GLN A 174 -5.62 -8.54 -19.35
N VAL A 175 -5.61 -9.07 -18.11
CA VAL A 175 -5.04 -10.38 -17.76
C VAL A 175 -6.16 -11.40 -17.55
N ARG A 176 -6.24 -12.44 -18.38
CA ARG A 176 -7.17 -13.57 -18.17
C ARG A 176 -6.39 -14.83 -17.84
N ALA A 177 -6.15 -15.07 -16.54
CA ALA A 177 -5.65 -16.31 -15.91
C ALA A 177 -4.38 -17.01 -16.46
N TRP A 178 -3.87 -16.63 -17.65
CA TRP A 178 -2.61 -17.01 -18.30
C TRP A 178 -2.45 -16.36 -19.69
N ASP A 179 -3.49 -15.72 -20.25
CA ASP A 179 -3.41 -14.94 -21.50
C ASP A 179 -3.40 -13.42 -21.23
N LEU A 180 -2.43 -12.71 -21.80
CA LEU A 180 -2.28 -11.25 -21.78
C LEU A 180 -2.86 -10.67 -23.08
N ILE A 181 -3.97 -9.91 -22.98
CA ILE A 181 -4.55 -9.20 -24.13
C ILE A 181 -4.25 -7.71 -23.98
N ILE A 182 -3.55 -7.13 -24.96
CA ILE A 182 -3.19 -5.70 -25.01
C ILE A 182 -4.21 -4.96 -25.86
N LYS A 183 -4.78 -3.86 -25.33
CA LYS A 183 -5.63 -2.92 -26.07
C LYS A 183 -5.04 -1.51 -26.01
N LYS A 184 -5.21 -0.74 -27.08
CA LYS A 184 -4.79 0.67 -27.13
C LYS A 184 -5.82 1.54 -26.40
N GLY A 185 -5.38 2.30 -25.40
CA GLY A 185 -6.27 3.17 -24.61
C GLY A 185 -6.51 4.53 -25.27
N GLU A 186 -7.72 5.07 -25.15
CA GLU A 186 -8.03 6.46 -25.47
C GLU A 186 -7.82 7.35 -24.23
N ALA A 187 -7.19 8.51 -24.41
CA ALA A 187 -6.85 9.42 -23.32
C ALA A 187 -8.12 9.96 -22.62
N ALA A 188 -8.15 9.87 -21.29
CA ALA A 188 -9.19 10.51 -20.48
C ALA A 188 -9.18 12.03 -20.72
N THR A 189 -10.29 12.55 -21.23
CA THR A 189 -10.57 13.98 -21.38
C THR A 189 -10.55 14.69 -20.03
N GLN A 190 -9.85 15.82 -19.96
CA GLN A 190 -9.73 16.67 -18.77
C GLN A 190 -11.12 17.11 -18.28
N PRO A 191 -11.42 17.08 -16.96
CA PRO A 191 -12.59 17.75 -16.45
C PRO A 191 -12.43 19.27 -16.55
N HIS A 192 -13.44 19.90 -17.16
CA HIS A 192 -13.61 21.32 -17.34
C HIS A 192 -13.43 22.10 -16.03
N ILE A 193 -12.55 23.10 -16.05
CA ILE A 193 -12.49 24.16 -15.04
C ILE A 193 -13.67 25.10 -15.32
N CYS A 194 -14.75 25.00 -14.54
CA CYS A 194 -15.73 26.07 -14.46
C CYS A 194 -15.13 27.22 -13.65
N ARG A 195 -15.09 28.40 -14.29
CA ARG A 195 -14.84 29.71 -13.69
C ARG A 195 -15.99 30.13 -12.79
#